data_AF-A0A4U2Z2R3-F1
#
_entry.id   AF-A0A4U2Z2R3-F1
#
_cell.length_a   1.000
_cell.length_b   1.000
_cell.length_c   1.000
_cell.angle_alpha   90.00
_cell.angle_beta   90.00
_cell.angle_gamma   90.00
#
_symmetry.space_group_name_H-M   'P 1'
#
loop_
_entity.id
_entity.type
_entity.pdbx_description
1 polymer ?
#
loop_
_entity_poly.entity_id
_entity_poly.type
_entity_poly.pdbx_seq_one_letter_code
_entity_poly.pdbx_strand_id
1 'polypeptide(L)'
;MKNLLKSLALLAAISATTLFAGSGHSHDAEHGHSHASVKVSEEKVKQIAKRELQGLIKRSKIDKSWSSIEAQSTEKKSFGGKMEWVAVFINESVKDVKKQKLYVFVSEYGEVTGANYSGK
;
A
#
# COMPACT_ATOMS: atom_id res chain seq x y z
N MET A 1 -55.65 -11.43 -16.64
CA MET A 1 -54.98 -12.70 -16.96
C MET A 1 -53.53 -12.59 -16.52
N LYS A 2 -53.09 -13.59 -15.73
CA LYS A 2 -51.79 -13.66 -15.06
C LYS A 2 -50.71 -14.06 -16.06
N ASN A 3 -49.70 -13.22 -16.27
CA ASN A 3 -48.47 -13.64 -16.94
C ASN A 3 -47.31 -13.50 -15.95
N LEU A 4 -47.14 -14.55 -15.15
CA LEU A 4 -45.89 -14.93 -14.51
C LEU A 4 -44.99 -15.52 -15.60
N LEU A 5 -43.70 -15.14 -15.65
CA LEU A 5 -42.62 -16.07 -16.02
C LEU A 5 -41.29 -15.51 -15.51
N LYS A 6 -40.71 -16.30 -14.60
CA LYS A 6 -39.42 -16.11 -13.95
C LYS A 6 -38.33 -16.48 -14.96
N SER A 7 -37.22 -15.75 -14.99
CA SER A 7 -35.94 -16.30 -15.45
C SER A 7 -34.78 -15.68 -14.69
N LEU A 8 -34.25 -16.50 -13.79
CA LEU A 8 -32.99 -16.36 -13.09
C LEU A 8 -31.90 -16.95 -13.99
N ALA A 9 -30.88 -16.18 -14.32
CA ALA A 9 -29.62 -16.69 -14.85
C ALA A 9 -28.48 -15.83 -14.30
N LEU A 10 -28.04 -16.17 -13.09
CA LEU A 10 -26.84 -15.61 -12.47
C LEU A 10 -25.64 -16.40 -12.99
N LEU A 11 -24.97 -15.91 -14.04
CA LEU A 11 -23.66 -16.44 -14.44
C LEU A 11 -22.59 -15.83 -13.52
N ALA A 12 -22.21 -16.57 -12.48
CA ALA A 12 -20.99 -16.29 -11.73
C ALA A 12 -19.80 -16.93 -12.44
N ALA A 13 -19.11 -16.16 -13.29
CA ALA A 13 -17.81 -16.54 -13.82
C ALA A 13 -16.74 -16.23 -12.74
N ILE A 14 -16.35 -17.26 -11.99
CA ILE A 14 -15.23 -17.17 -11.05
C ILE A 14 -13.94 -17.42 -11.85
N SER A 15 -13.36 -16.34 -12.37
CA SER A 15 -12.01 -16.38 -12.95
C SER A 15 -11.01 -16.55 -11.81
N ALA A 16 -10.39 -17.72 -11.70
CA ALA A 16 -9.28 -17.94 -10.78
C ALA A 16 -8.09 -17.08 -11.24
N THR A 17 -7.85 -15.95 -10.59
CA THR A 17 -6.59 -15.22 -10.73
C THR A 17 -5.54 -15.96 -9.90
N THR A 18 -4.53 -16.52 -10.58
CA THR A 18 -3.32 -17.00 -9.92
C THR A 18 -2.65 -15.82 -9.23
N LEU A 19 -2.69 -15.80 -7.90
CA LEU A 19 -1.90 -14.87 -7.09
C LEU A 19 -0.42 -15.21 -7.27
N PHE A 20 0.25 -14.51 -8.18
CA PHE A 20 1.70 -14.51 -8.27
C PHE A 20 2.25 -13.71 -7.08
N ALA A 21 2.50 -14.40 -5.96
CA ALA A 21 3.36 -13.87 -4.91
C ALA A 21 4.78 -13.83 -5.48
N GLY A 22 5.23 -12.66 -5.91
CA GLY A 22 6.59 -12.47 -6.38
C GLY A 22 7.57 -12.74 -5.23
N SER A 23 8.42 -13.75 -5.39
CA SER A 23 9.57 -13.98 -4.51
C SER A 23 10.55 -12.82 -4.64
N GLY A 24 10.41 -11.82 -3.76
CA GLY A 24 11.40 -10.78 -3.53
C GLY A 24 12.22 -11.10 -2.28
N HIS A 25 13.15 -12.04 -2.38
CA HIS A 25 14.17 -12.27 -1.36
C HIS A 25 15.54 -11.93 -1.94
N SER A 26 16.02 -10.71 -1.66
CA SER A 26 17.45 -10.42 -1.68
C SER A 26 17.96 -10.60 -0.25
N HIS A 27 18.81 -11.62 -0.07
CA HIS A 27 19.53 -11.88 1.16
C HIS A 27 20.77 -10.99 1.18
N ASP A 28 20.78 -9.99 2.06
CA ASP A 28 22.03 -9.46 2.57
C ASP A 28 22.33 -10.21 3.87
N ALA A 29 23.43 -10.95 3.84
CA ALA A 29 23.93 -11.75 4.94
C ALA A 29 24.65 -10.86 5.97
N GLU A 30 24.25 -10.90 7.25
CA GLU A 30 25.20 -10.76 8.37
C GLU A 30 24.58 -11.11 9.74
N HIS A 31 25.22 -12.09 10.39
CA HIS A 31 25.47 -12.29 11.83
C HIS A 31 24.48 -11.82 12.92
N GLY A 32 24.01 -12.77 13.75
CA GLY A 32 23.65 -12.55 15.15
C GLY A 32 22.17 -12.81 15.51
N HIS A 33 21.87 -13.98 16.09
CA HIS A 33 20.52 -14.35 16.51
C HIS A 33 20.07 -13.57 17.76
N SER A 34 19.26 -12.54 17.54
CA SER A 34 18.24 -12.08 18.47
C SER A 34 16.89 -12.13 17.75
N HIS A 35 15.94 -12.92 18.24
CA HIS A 35 14.59 -13.05 17.66
C HIS A 35 13.69 -11.82 17.91
N ALA A 36 14.25 -10.74 18.45
CA ALA A 36 13.52 -9.49 18.64
C ALA A 36 13.47 -8.73 17.31
N SER A 37 12.26 -8.52 16.77
CA SER A 37 12.04 -7.66 15.62
C SER A 37 12.52 -6.24 15.92
N VAL A 38 13.57 -5.81 15.22
CA VAL A 38 14.14 -4.46 15.39
C VAL A 38 13.21 -3.45 14.74
N LYS A 39 12.92 -2.36 15.47
CA LYS A 39 12.12 -1.26 14.92
C LYS A 39 12.85 -0.60 13.76
N VAL A 40 12.14 -0.31 12.68
CA VAL A 40 12.72 0.33 11.50
C VAL A 40 12.99 1.82 11.74
N SER A 41 14.08 2.33 11.16
CA SER A 41 14.41 3.75 11.16
C SER A 41 13.50 4.53 10.20
N GLU A 42 13.43 5.85 10.37
CA GLU A 42 12.68 6.72 9.47
C GLU A 42 13.16 6.60 8.01
N GLU A 43 14.47 6.55 7.78
CA GLU A 43 15.04 6.36 6.45
C GLU A 43 14.57 5.05 5.81
N LYS A 44 14.56 3.96 6.59
CA LYS A 44 14.07 2.67 6.12
C LYS A 44 12.57 2.73 5.78
N VAL A 45 11.78 3.46 6.56
CA VAL A 45 10.36 3.69 6.28
C VAL A 45 10.16 4.45 4.97
N LYS A 46 10.94 5.50 4.70
CA LYS A 46 10.89 6.23 3.40
C LYS A 46 11.13 5.30 2.23
N GLN A 47 12.14 4.42 2.33
CA GLN A 47 12.46 3.43 1.31
C GLN A 47 11.33 2.41 1.10
N ILE A 48 10.75 1.89 2.19
CA ILE A 48 9.62 0.96 2.15
C ILE A 48 8.40 1.63 1.50
N ALA A 49 8.07 2.84 1.92
CA ALA A 49 6.93 3.59 1.40
C ALA A 49 7.11 3.94 -0.08
N LYS A 50 8.32 4.32 -0.50
CA LYS A 50 8.65 4.55 -1.93
C LYS A 50 8.47 3.28 -2.74
N ARG A 51 8.88 2.11 -2.22
CA ARG A 51 8.68 0.82 -2.89
C ARG A 51 7.19 0.51 -3.04
N GLU A 52 6.37 0.77 -2.01
CA GLU A 52 4.93 0.59 -2.12
C GLU A 52 4.30 1.53 -3.15
N LEU A 53 4.73 2.80 -3.20
CA LEU A 53 4.31 3.75 -4.24
C LEU A 53 4.58 3.21 -5.64
N GLN A 54 5.79 2.69 -5.90
CA GLN A 54 6.13 2.05 -7.18
C GLN A 54 5.27 0.80 -7.45
N GLY A 55 4.98 0.01 -6.40
CA GLY A 55 4.09 -1.14 -6.48
C GLY A 55 2.67 -0.75 -6.90
N LEU A 56 2.12 0.33 -6.35
CA LEU A 56 0.81 0.85 -6.71
C LEU A 56 0.77 1.35 -8.16
N ILE A 57 1.84 2.01 -8.64
CA ILE A 57 1.98 2.41 -10.05
C ILE A 57 2.01 1.18 -10.95
N LYS A 58 2.84 0.17 -10.61
CA LYS A 58 2.98 -1.07 -11.40
C LYS A 58 1.67 -1.84 -11.49
N ARG A 59 0.85 -1.82 -10.43
CA ARG A 59 -0.51 -2.41 -10.40
C ARG A 59 -1.59 -1.50 -10.97
N SER A 60 -1.22 -0.36 -11.56
CA SER A 60 -2.13 0.65 -12.11
C SER A 60 -3.20 1.14 -11.13
N LYS A 61 -2.90 1.12 -9.83
CA LYS A 61 -3.80 1.65 -8.79
C LYS A 61 -3.70 3.17 -8.67
N ILE A 62 -2.56 3.72 -9.04
CA ILE A 62 -2.31 5.16 -9.15
C ILE A 62 -1.60 5.45 -10.48
N ASP A 63 -1.69 6.71 -10.92
CA ASP A 63 -1.15 7.15 -12.20
C ASP A 63 0.40 7.14 -12.23
N LYS A 64 0.99 7.06 -13.42
CA LYS A 64 2.45 7.06 -13.60
C LYS A 64 3.11 8.37 -13.17
N SER A 65 2.38 9.50 -13.13
CA SER A 65 2.88 10.79 -12.61
C SER A 65 3.45 10.72 -11.20
N TRP A 66 3.16 9.66 -10.43
CA TRP A 66 3.71 9.43 -9.11
C TRP A 66 5.15 8.87 -9.10
N SER A 67 5.71 8.46 -10.23
CA SER A 67 6.97 7.68 -10.27
C SER A 67 8.16 8.43 -9.66
N SER A 68 8.24 9.74 -9.87
CA SER A 68 9.32 10.61 -9.39
C SER A 68 9.02 11.30 -8.05
N ILE A 69 7.86 11.03 -7.44
CA ILE A 69 7.47 11.69 -6.19
C ILE A 69 8.18 11.02 -5.01
N GLU A 70 8.93 11.80 -4.24
CA GLU A 70 9.54 11.37 -2.99
C GLU A 70 8.61 11.65 -1.80
N ALA A 71 8.87 10.96 -0.68
CA ALA A 71 8.13 11.22 0.56
C ALA A 71 8.45 12.63 1.06
N GLN A 72 7.43 13.47 1.19
CA GLN A 72 7.57 14.82 1.74
C GLN A 72 7.86 14.76 3.24
N SER A 73 7.21 13.83 3.95
CA SER A 73 7.39 13.66 5.38
C SER A 73 7.07 12.23 5.82
N THR A 74 7.53 11.91 7.03
CA THR A 74 7.26 10.67 7.75
C THR A 74 7.02 11.00 9.20
N GLU A 75 5.93 10.51 9.77
CA GLU A 75 5.56 10.76 11.17
C GLU A 75 5.02 9.50 11.83
N LYS A 76 5.22 9.35 13.15
CA LYS A 76 4.62 8.26 13.91
C LYS A 76 3.24 8.67 14.43
N LYS A 77 2.24 7.81 14.25
CA LYS A 77 0.87 7.98 14.74
C LYS A 77 0.36 6.71 15.40
N SER A 78 -0.54 6.86 16.38
CA SER A 78 -1.23 5.74 17.01
C SER A 78 -2.58 5.52 16.33
N PHE A 79 -2.80 4.32 15.80
CA PHE A 79 -4.08 3.88 15.25
C PHE A 79 -4.57 2.69 16.06
N GLY A 80 -5.68 2.86 16.78
CA GLY A 80 -6.25 1.79 17.61
C GLY A 80 -5.28 1.22 18.66
N GLY A 81 -4.39 2.06 19.20
CA GLY A 81 -3.37 1.66 20.18
C GLY A 81 -2.09 1.07 19.57
N LYS A 82 -2.01 0.94 18.24
CA LYS A 82 -0.80 0.51 17.53
C LYS A 82 -0.06 1.71 16.96
N MET A 83 1.22 1.83 17.26
CA MET A 83 2.07 2.84 16.63
C MET A 83 2.42 2.42 15.20
N GLU A 84 2.24 3.34 14.26
CA GLU A 84 2.61 3.18 12.87
C GLU A 84 3.34 4.43 12.38
N TRP A 85 4.20 4.25 11.40
CA TRP A 85 4.73 5.33 10.59
C TRP A 85 3.76 5.65 9.46
N VAL A 86 3.61 6.94 9.16
CA VAL A 86 2.84 7.45 8.03
C VAL A 86 3.76 8.26 7.14
N ALA A 87 4.05 7.75 5.95
CA ALA A 87 4.78 8.48 4.91
C ALA A 87 3.79 9.24 4.02
N VAL A 88 4.06 10.51 3.76
CA VAL A 88 3.19 11.39 2.98
C VAL A 88 3.86 11.73 1.65
N PHE A 89 3.17 11.44 0.55
CA PHE A 89 3.55 11.84 -0.80
C PHE A 89 2.57 12.88 -1.33
N ILE A 90 3.08 13.90 -2.01
CA ILE A 90 2.24 14.95 -2.60
C ILE A 90 2.53 15.06 -4.10
N ASN A 91 1.49 15.00 -4.91
CA ASN A 91 1.53 15.19 -6.34
C ASN A 91 0.44 16.18 -6.77
N GLU A 92 0.80 17.47 -6.83
CA GLU A 92 -0.12 18.56 -7.18
C GLU A 92 -0.57 18.52 -8.66
N SER A 93 0.10 17.74 -9.51
CA SER A 93 -0.30 17.56 -10.91
C SER A 93 -1.57 16.71 -11.07
N VAL A 94 -1.99 15.99 -10.02
CA VAL A 94 -3.23 15.22 -10.03
C VAL A 94 -4.43 16.17 -10.01
N LYS A 95 -5.32 16.03 -11.00
CA LYS A 95 -6.52 16.89 -11.16
C LYS A 95 -7.48 16.81 -9.98
N ASP A 96 -7.68 15.62 -9.42
CA ASP A 96 -8.52 15.44 -8.24
C ASP A 96 -7.73 15.83 -6.99
N VAL A 97 -8.05 17.00 -6.44
CA VAL A 97 -7.41 17.56 -5.23
C VAL A 97 -7.47 16.57 -4.06
N LYS A 98 -8.55 15.77 -3.95
CA LYS A 98 -8.68 14.76 -2.87
C LYS A 98 -7.70 13.60 -3.02
N LYS A 99 -7.06 13.46 -4.19
CA LYS A 99 -6.08 12.41 -4.49
C LYS A 99 -4.66 12.92 -4.65
N GLN A 100 -4.41 14.22 -4.44
CA GLN A 100 -3.06 14.80 -4.54
C GLN A 100 -2.14 14.34 -3.40
N LYS A 101 -2.69 13.86 -2.28
CA LYS A 101 -1.92 13.35 -1.15
C LYS A 101 -2.13 11.85 -1.00
N LEU A 102 -1.06 11.08 -1.04
CA LEU A 102 -1.08 9.65 -0.74
C LEU A 102 -0.34 9.39 0.57
N TYR A 103 -0.98 8.67 1.47
CA TYR A 103 -0.46 8.25 2.75
C TYR A 103 -0.14 6.77 2.66
N VAL A 104 1.08 6.37 3.01
CA VAL A 104 1.48 4.97 3.14
C VAL A 104 1.78 4.68 4.60
N PHE A 105 1.15 3.64 5.13
CA PHE A 105 1.22 3.24 6.53
C PHE A 105 2.19 2.06 6.65
N VAL A 106 3.13 2.19 7.58
CA VAL A 106 4.18 1.19 7.82
C VAL A 106 4.23 0.91 9.32
N SER A 107 4.19 -0.36 9.72
CA SER A 107 4.34 -0.74 11.12
C SER A 107 5.71 -0.31 11.66
N GLU A 108 5.86 -0.27 12.99
CA GLU A 108 7.18 0.00 13.59
C GLU A 108 8.25 -1.03 13.19
N TYR A 109 7.86 -2.16 12.57
CA TYR A 109 8.74 -3.24 12.13
C TYR A 109 8.89 -3.33 10.60
N GLY A 110 8.35 -2.37 9.85
CA GLY A 110 8.59 -2.26 8.40
C GLY A 110 7.57 -2.94 7.50
N GLU A 111 6.45 -3.41 8.04
CA GLU A 111 5.36 -3.98 7.25
C GLU A 111 4.46 -2.88 6.72
N VAL A 112 4.14 -2.89 5.42
CA VAL A 112 3.13 -1.98 4.87
C VAL A 112 1.75 -2.45 5.33
N THR A 113 1.05 -1.60 6.08
CA THR A 113 -0.29 -1.91 6.61
C THR A 113 -1.41 -1.29 5.79
N GLY A 114 -1.10 -0.32 4.93
CA GLY A 114 -2.06 0.23 3.97
C GLY A 114 -1.54 1.43 3.19
N ALA A 115 -2.38 1.91 2.26
CA ALA A 115 -2.20 3.19 1.60
C ALA A 115 -3.56 3.81 1.23
N ASN A 116 -3.74 5.11 1.47
CA ASN A 116 -4.98 5.82 1.13
C ASN A 116 -4.77 7.32 0.91
N TYR A 117 -5.82 8.03 0.51
CA TYR A 117 -5.78 9.47 0.23
C TYR A 117 -6.28 10.35 1.40
N SER A 118 -6.69 9.75 2.52
CA SER A 118 -7.29 10.46 3.67
C SER A 118 -6.38 10.56 4.89
N GLY A 119 -5.34 9.72 4.99
CA GLY A 119 -4.45 9.65 6.16
C GLY A 119 -5.12 9.09 7.41
N LYS A 120 -6.20 8.33 7.24
CA LYS A 120 -7.04 7.75 8.29
C LYS A 120 -7.27 6.27 8.05
#